data_AF-A0A6I1QXI4-F1
#
_entry.id   AF-A0A6I1QXI4-F1
#
_cell.length_a   1.000
_cell.length_b   1.000
_cell.length_c   1.000
_cell.angle_alpha   90.00
_cell.angle_beta   90.00
_cell.angle_gamma   90.00
#
_symmetry.space_group_name_H-M   'P 1'
#
loop_
_entity.id
_entity.type
_entity.pdbx_description
1 polymer ?
#
loop_
_entity_poly.entity_id
_entity_poly.type
_entity_poly.pdbx_seq_one_letter_code
_entity_poly.pdbx_strand_id
1 'polypeptide(L)'
;MRGGSPGDFFLLRADSLRGCAGTSPPIRHNGPRFLPTTLEIKLRPQVGRSNNAGDYVCNYSMYVILDNIGRKALEVKFGFIHIPHDSNPHKATEIVAGAIKQVSLDR
;
A
#
# COMPACT_ATOMS: atom_id res chain seq x y z
N MET A 1 -4.10 -24.43 -17.93
CA MET A 1 -4.30 -22.98 -18.01
C MET A 1 -4.99 -22.54 -16.72
N ARG A 2 -4.27 -21.97 -15.75
CA ARG A 2 -4.88 -21.45 -14.51
C ARG A 2 -5.15 -19.96 -14.71
N GLY A 3 -6.43 -19.61 -14.73
CA GLY A 3 -6.90 -18.23 -14.83
C GLY A 3 -6.49 -17.43 -13.59
N GLY A 4 -5.93 -16.24 -13.82
CA GLY A 4 -5.66 -15.26 -12.77
C GLY A 4 -6.97 -14.86 -12.08
N SER A 5 -6.97 -14.91 -10.76
CA SER A 5 -8.08 -14.49 -9.91
C SER A 5 -8.28 -12.97 -10.05
N PRO A 6 -9.53 -12.46 -10.00
CA PRO A 6 -9.77 -11.03 -10.04
C PRO A 6 -9.26 -10.38 -8.75
N GLY A 7 -8.20 -9.57 -8.84
CA GLY A 7 -7.75 -8.75 -7.69
C GLY A 7 -6.25 -8.45 -7.61
N ASP A 8 -5.49 -8.43 -8.70
CA ASP A 8 -4.02 -8.45 -8.61
C ASP A 8 -3.40 -7.18 -8.01
N PHE A 9 -4.10 -6.04 -7.96
CA PHE A 9 -3.52 -4.78 -7.50
C PHE A 9 -4.19 -4.32 -6.23
N PHE A 10 -3.42 -3.97 -5.21
CA PHE A 10 -4.00 -3.61 -3.92
C PHE A 10 -3.53 -2.25 -3.40
N LEU A 11 -4.49 -1.44 -2.95
CA LEU A 11 -4.21 -0.33 -2.05
C LEU A 11 -4.05 -0.86 -0.64
N LEU A 12 -2.90 -0.59 -0.03
CA LEU A 12 -2.45 -1.23 1.20
C LEU A 12 -2.59 -0.35 2.44
N ARG A 13 -2.81 -0.97 3.61
CA ARG A 13 -2.63 -0.35 4.93
C ARG A 13 -1.31 -0.82 5.54
N ALA A 14 -0.67 0.03 6.37
CA ALA A 14 0.51 -0.35 7.12
C ALA A 14 0.13 -0.89 8.50
N ASP A 15 0.72 -2.03 8.87
CA ASP A 15 0.60 -2.66 10.19
C ASP A 15 1.95 -2.57 10.92
N SER A 16 1.91 -2.20 12.20
CA SER A 16 3.05 -2.21 13.11
C SER A 16 3.34 -3.60 13.67
N LEU A 17 2.42 -4.56 13.50
CA LEU A 17 2.51 -5.92 14.04
C LEU A 17 3.21 -6.93 13.13
N ARG A 18 3.63 -8.00 13.81
CA ARG A 18 4.53 -9.10 13.46
C ARG A 18 3.99 -10.02 12.36
N GLY A 19 4.89 -10.44 11.47
CA GLY A 19 4.67 -11.62 10.66
C GLY A 19 4.54 -12.91 11.44
N CYS A 20 4.11 -13.94 10.71
CA CYS A 20 3.67 -15.27 11.16
C CYS A 20 4.67 -16.07 12.05
N ALA A 21 5.77 -15.49 12.53
CA ALA A 21 6.79 -16.14 13.33
C ALA A 21 7.28 -15.28 14.51
N GLY A 22 6.37 -14.81 15.37
CA GLY A 22 6.59 -14.63 16.82
C GLY A 22 7.65 -13.66 17.37
N THR A 23 8.62 -13.12 16.62
CA THR A 23 9.82 -12.48 17.23
C THR A 23 10.39 -11.25 16.51
N SER A 24 9.62 -10.50 15.72
CA SER A 24 10.09 -9.21 15.20
C SER A 24 9.77 -8.06 16.18
N PRO A 25 10.75 -7.21 16.55
CA PRO A 25 10.48 -6.01 17.33
C PRO A 25 9.53 -5.07 16.59
N PRO A 26 8.70 -4.30 17.33
CA PRO A 26 7.79 -3.34 16.70
C PRO A 26 8.58 -2.31 15.90
N ILE A 27 8.05 -1.86 14.76
CA ILE A 27 8.67 -0.81 13.94
C ILE A 27 8.90 0.46 14.77
N ARG A 28 7.96 0.77 15.68
CA ARG A 28 8.08 1.85 16.64
C ARG A 28 7.48 1.44 17.98
N HIS A 29 8.29 1.49 19.05
CA HIS A 29 7.92 0.98 20.37
C HIS A 29 6.66 1.64 20.97
N ASN A 30 6.44 2.93 20.70
CA ASN A 30 5.27 3.72 21.16
C ASN A 30 4.48 4.33 19.99
N GLY A 31 4.52 3.68 18.83
CA GLY A 31 3.77 4.11 17.65
C GLY A 31 2.37 3.50 17.60
N PRO A 32 1.46 4.07 16.78
CA PRO A 32 0.17 3.45 16.53
C PRO A 32 0.36 2.06 15.90
N ARG A 33 -0.55 1.13 16.22
CA ARG A 33 -0.51 -0.23 15.67
C ARG A 33 -0.77 -0.25 14.16
N PHE A 34 -1.63 0.62 13.67
CA PHE A 34 -1.98 0.67 12.25
C PHE A 34 -1.92 2.11 11.77
N LEU A 35 -1.44 2.31 10.55
CA LEU A 35 -1.46 3.59 9.88
C LEU A 35 -2.19 3.45 8.53
N PRO A 36 -3.35 4.12 8.35
CA PRO A 36 -4.04 4.09 7.07
C PRO A 36 -3.31 4.96 6.05
N THR A 37 -3.31 4.53 4.78
CA THR A 37 -2.96 5.41 3.67
C THR A 37 -3.97 6.55 3.57
N THR A 38 -3.48 7.76 3.30
CA THR A 38 -4.27 8.99 3.19
C THR A 38 -4.62 9.33 1.74
N LEU A 39 -4.00 8.67 0.77
CA LEU A 39 -4.33 8.83 -0.64
C LEU A 39 -5.59 8.05 -1.00
N GLU A 40 -6.61 8.77 -1.46
CA GLU A 40 -7.83 8.19 -2.01
C GLU A 40 -7.76 8.19 -3.53
N ILE A 41 -7.92 7.02 -4.14
CA ILE A 41 -8.07 6.89 -5.60
C ILE A 41 -9.27 5.99 -5.90
N LYS A 42 -9.90 6.22 -7.05
CA LYS A 42 -10.96 5.35 -7.55
C LYS A 42 -10.32 4.06 -8.07
N LEU A 43 -10.65 2.94 -7.43
CA LEU A 43 -10.19 1.62 -7.82
C LEU A 43 -10.88 1.20 -9.12
N ARG A 44 -10.10 0.67 -10.06
CA ARG A 44 -10.66 0.01 -11.25
C ARG A 44 -11.13 -1.40 -10.86
N PRO A 45 -12.05 -2.05 -11.60
CA PRO A 45 -12.54 -3.40 -11.28
C PRO A 45 -11.44 -4.47 -11.16
N GLN A 46 -10.29 -4.24 -11.77
CA GLN A 46 -9.12 -5.14 -11.77
C GLN A 46 -8.19 -4.90 -10.56
N VAL A 47 -8.54 -3.95 -9.69
CA VAL A 47 -7.76 -3.50 -8.52
C VAL A 47 -8.59 -3.75 -7.27
N GLY A 48 -8.08 -4.57 -6.37
CA GLY A 48 -8.61 -4.76 -5.03
C GLY A 48 -8.10 -3.72 -4.03
N ARG A 49 -8.64 -3.77 -2.81
CA ARG A 49 -8.06 -3.10 -1.63
C ARG A 49 -7.54 -4.18 -0.70
N SER A 50 -6.28 -4.10 -0.28
CA SER A 50 -5.74 -5.04 0.71
C SER A 50 -5.49 -4.29 2.01
N ASN A 51 -5.82 -4.94 3.12
CA ASN A 51 -5.56 -4.40 4.44
C ASN A 51 -4.23 -4.91 5.02
N ASN A 52 -3.44 -5.66 4.24
CA ASN A 52 -2.20 -6.27 4.70
C ASN A 52 -1.08 -6.13 3.64
N ALA A 53 -0.03 -5.38 3.97
CA ALA A 53 1.14 -5.14 3.14
C ALA A 53 2.26 -6.20 3.30
N GLY A 54 1.99 -7.26 4.05
CA GLY A 54 2.98 -8.22 4.54
C GLY A 54 3.82 -7.65 5.68
N ASP A 55 4.87 -8.38 6.06
CA ASP A 55 5.66 -8.07 7.27
C ASP A 55 7.12 -7.71 6.96
N TYR A 56 7.39 -7.35 5.71
CA TYR A 56 8.73 -7.08 5.21
C TYR A 56 8.94 -5.61 4.86
N VAL A 57 9.91 -5.31 3.99
CA VAL A 57 10.34 -3.95 3.68
C VAL A 57 9.23 -3.03 3.14
N CYS A 58 8.24 -3.56 2.43
CA CYS A 58 7.12 -2.78 1.90
C CYS A 58 6.29 -2.18 3.05
N ASN A 59 5.86 -3.02 3.99
CA ASN A 59 5.10 -2.60 5.17
C ASN A 59 5.93 -1.68 6.08
N TYR A 60 7.19 -2.01 6.31
CA TYR A 60 8.10 -1.15 7.07
C TYR A 60 8.19 0.26 6.46
N SER A 61 8.39 0.34 5.15
CA SER A 61 8.50 1.62 4.43
C SER A 61 7.20 2.42 4.51
N MET A 62 6.06 1.77 4.30
CA MET A 62 4.75 2.43 4.44
C MET A 62 4.55 2.99 5.86
N TYR A 63 4.90 2.20 6.88
CA TYR A 63 4.75 2.61 8.28
C TYR A 63 5.61 3.83 8.61
N VAL A 64 6.90 3.80 8.26
CA VAL A 64 7.84 4.90 8.55
C VAL A 64 7.42 6.19 7.83
N ILE A 65 6.97 6.09 6.58
CA ILE A 65 6.50 7.26 5.82
C ILE A 65 5.25 7.86 6.46
N LEU A 66 4.24 7.03 6.76
CA LEU A 66 2.99 7.49 7.38
C LEU A 66 3.20 8.05 8.79
N ASP A 67 4.06 7.43 9.61
CA ASP A 67 4.40 7.94 10.94
C ASP A 67 5.09 9.30 10.82
N ASN A 68 6.01 9.48 9.88
CA ASN A 68 6.69 10.76 9.66
C ASN A 68 5.72 11.84 9.15
N ILE A 69 4.80 11.51 8.23
CA ILE A 69 3.76 12.44 7.75
C ILE A 69 2.89 12.92 8.92
N GLY A 70 2.36 11.98 9.71
CA GLY A 70 1.49 12.30 10.84
C GLY A 70 2.20 13.10 11.93
N ARG A 71 3.43 12.70 12.29
CA ARG A 71 4.19 13.36 13.36
C ARG A 71 4.65 14.78 13.02
N LYS A 72 4.93 15.05 11.74
CA LYS A 72 5.36 16.37 11.27
C LYS A 72 4.19 17.19 10.70
N ALA A 73 2.97 16.69 10.77
CA ALA A 73 1.77 17.32 10.20
C ALA A 73 1.98 17.76 8.75
N LEU A 74 2.61 16.89 7.93
CA LEU A 74 2.87 17.22 6.53
C LEU A 74 1.57 17.15 5.72
N GLU A 75 1.33 18.15 4.87
CA GLU A 75 0.19 18.20 3.95
C GLU A 75 0.44 17.32 2.70
N VAL A 76 0.77 16.04 2.92
CA VAL A 76 1.08 15.09 1.86
C VAL A 76 0.16 13.87 1.95
N LYS A 77 -0.53 13.55 0.86
CA LYS A 77 -1.29 12.31 0.71
C LYS A 77 -0.33 11.16 0.34
N PHE A 78 -0.46 10.00 0.99
CA PHE A 78 0.36 8.82 0.72
C PHE A 78 -0.49 7.58 0.44
N GLY A 79 -0.09 6.81 -0.57
CA GLY A 79 -0.66 5.52 -0.93
C GLY A 79 0.43 4.55 -1.40
N PHE A 80 0.13 3.26 -1.39
CA PHE A 80 1.04 2.21 -1.84
C PHE A 80 0.30 1.21 -2.73
N ILE A 81 0.93 0.80 -3.82
CA ILE A 81 0.39 -0.16 -4.79
C ILE A 81 1.30 -1.38 -4.81
N HIS A 82 0.75 -2.56 -4.52
CA HIS A 82 1.43 -3.83 -4.73
C HIS A 82 1.15 -4.34 -6.15
N ILE A 83 2.19 -4.78 -6.86
CA ILE A 83 2.11 -5.40 -8.19
C ILE A 83 2.68 -6.82 -8.07
N PRO A 84 1.86 -7.88 -8.16
CA PRO A 84 2.33 -9.26 -8.12
C PRO A 84 3.32 -9.54 -9.24
N HIS A 85 4.31 -10.38 -8.96
CA HIS A 85 5.40 -10.69 -9.89
C HIS A 85 4.89 -11.25 -11.23
N ASP A 86 3.83 -12.07 -11.18
CA ASP A 86 3.28 -12.74 -12.37
C ASP A 86 2.22 -11.90 -13.11
N SER A 87 2.13 -10.61 -12.79
CA SER A 87 1.22 -9.68 -13.44
C SER A 87 1.65 -9.40 -14.88
N ASN A 88 0.67 -9.24 -15.77
CA ASN A 88 0.95 -8.75 -17.12
C ASN A 88 1.50 -7.30 -17.05
N PRO A 89 2.69 -7.02 -17.58
CA PRO A 89 3.36 -5.72 -17.44
C PRO A 89 2.60 -4.58 -18.11
N HIS A 90 1.93 -4.83 -19.23
CA HIS A 90 1.11 -3.83 -19.91
C HIS A 90 -0.08 -3.42 -19.03
N LYS A 91 -0.79 -4.39 -18.46
CA LYS A 91 -1.91 -4.12 -17.54
C LYS A 91 -1.46 -3.39 -16.28
N ALA A 92 -0.32 -3.79 -15.71
CA ALA A 92 0.26 -3.12 -14.55
C ALA A 92 0.56 -1.65 -14.84
N THR A 93 1.16 -1.38 -16.00
CA THR A 93 1.48 -0.02 -16.44
C THR A 93 0.21 0.82 -16.63
N GLU A 94 -0.83 0.28 -17.27
CA GLU A 94 -2.11 0.99 -17.44
C GLU A 94 -2.77 1.34 -16.10
N ILE A 95 -2.72 0.44 -15.13
CA ILE A 95 -3.27 0.65 -13.78
C ILE A 95 -2.49 1.75 -13.06
N VAL A 96 -1.16 1.67 -13.06
CA VAL A 96 -0.30 2.67 -12.42
C VAL A 96 -0.45 4.03 -13.09
N ALA A 97 -0.44 4.09 -14.43
CA ALA A 97 -0.65 5.33 -15.18
C ALA A 97 -2.02 5.94 -14.88
N GLY A 98 -3.06 5.11 -14.79
CA GLY A 98 -4.40 5.55 -14.39
C GLY A 98 -4.46 6.11 -12.95
N ALA A 99 -3.72 5.50 -12.02
CA ALA A 99 -3.61 6.01 -10.65
C ALA A 99 -2.86 7.35 -10.63
N ILE A 100 -1.72 7.45 -11.31
CA ILE A 100 -0.93 8.70 -11.41
C ILE A 100 -1.79 9.83 -11.98
N LYS A 101 -2.55 9.56 -13.05
CA LYS A 101 -3.46 10.56 -13.65
C LYS A 101 -4.48 11.08 -12.64
N GLN A 102 -5.05 10.22 -11.79
CA GLN A 102 -5.99 10.65 -10.76
C GLN A 102 -5.31 11.56 -9.73
N VAL A 103 -4.10 11.21 -9.27
CA VAL A 103 -3.36 12.03 -8.30
C VAL A 103 -2.98 13.39 -8.85
N SER A 104 -2.61 13.46 -10.14
CA SER A 104 -2.24 14.72 -10.79
C SER A 104 -3.43 15.64 -11.06
N LEU A 105 -4.66 15.11 -11.10
CA LEU A 105 -5.89 15.88 -11.31
C LEU A 105 -6.57 16.31 -10.00
N ASP A 106 -6.13 15.75 -8.87
CA ASP A 106 -6.64 16.03 -7.51
C ASP A 106 -5.91 17.21 -6.83
N ARG A 107 -5.03 17.91 -7.57
CA ARG A 107 -4.29 19.11 -7.17
C ARG A 107 -4.85 20.33 -7.86
#